data_AF-A0A397UXK7-F1
#
_entry.id   AF-A0A397UXK7-F1
#
_cell.length_a   1.000
_cell.length_b   1.000
_cell.length_c   1.000
_cell.angle_alpha   90.00
_cell.angle_beta   90.00
_cell.angle_gamma   90.00
#
_symmetry.space_group_name_H-M   'P 1'
#
loop_
_entity.id
_entity.type
_entity.pdbx_description
1 polymer ?
#
loop_
_entity_poly.entity_id
_entity_poly.type
_entity_poly.pdbx_seq_one_letter_code
_entity_poly.pdbx_strand_id
1 'polypeptide(L)'
;MPEDVTDVNSKDLHEEISELLKAKYLSYSPASEFKEVHGIIYGRYNRIFVSLPVKVKRKVKNVHFLVDTSSPSTYICEEVYESFKATIRNTSSILINNKPTLVFLTPVNFHFTGVNVFGMDYLNIYRTKLIIDLENHYVSLSFGSFEQNDYQSYPLQYISGSVGEFILFGLVLFLIFGRRMPYFFFSVVVVILFFTFLHFNYL
;
A
#
# COMPACT_ATOMS: atom_id res chain seq x y z
N MET A 1 23.06 -13.91 -4.86
CA MET A 1 21.95 -13.74 -3.90
C MET A 1 21.49 -12.31 -4.04
N PRO A 2 20.20 -12.00 -4.21
CA PRO A 2 19.79 -10.61 -4.15
C PRO A 2 20.06 -10.13 -2.72
N GLU A 3 20.90 -9.11 -2.59
CA GLU A 3 21.08 -8.40 -1.35
C GLU A 3 19.74 -7.73 -1.02
N ASP A 4 19.15 -8.05 0.14
CA ASP A 4 18.11 -7.22 0.72
C ASP A 4 18.73 -5.84 0.94
N VAL A 5 18.42 -4.88 0.06
CA VAL A 5 18.86 -3.47 0.20
C VAL A 5 18.02 -2.74 1.25
N THR A 6 17.57 -3.47 2.25
CA THR A 6 16.97 -2.94 3.47
C THR A 6 17.88 -3.34 4.63
N ASP A 7 18.31 -2.32 5.35
CA ASP A 7 18.95 -2.43 6.66
C ASP A 7 18.00 -2.97 7.75
N VAL A 8 16.77 -3.36 7.38
CA VAL A 8 15.73 -3.86 8.27
C VAL A 8 15.09 -5.08 7.63
N ASN A 9 15.03 -6.18 8.38
CA ASN A 9 14.41 -7.44 7.98
C ASN A 9 13.32 -7.86 9.01
N SER A 10 12.63 -8.97 8.75
CA SER A 10 11.55 -9.45 9.63
C SER A 10 12.02 -9.73 11.07
N LYS A 11 13.27 -10.20 11.27
CA LYS A 11 13.81 -10.44 12.61
C LYS A 11 13.84 -9.16 13.45
N ASP A 12 14.23 -8.04 12.85
CA ASP A 12 14.25 -6.74 13.53
C ASP A 12 12.85 -6.35 14.03
N LEU A 13 11.79 -6.65 13.25
CA LEU A 13 10.40 -6.40 13.64
C LEU A 13 10.03 -7.18 14.90
N HIS A 14 10.43 -8.45 15.02
CA HIS A 14 10.12 -9.31 16.17
C HIS A 14 10.93 -8.96 17.43
N GLU A 15 12.14 -8.45 17.25
CA GLU A 15 13.10 -8.22 18.32
C GLU A 15 13.22 -6.71 18.62
N GLU A 16 14.25 -6.05 18.09
CA GLU A 16 14.66 -4.69 18.49
C GLU A 16 13.55 -3.64 18.27
N ILE A 17 12.86 -3.67 17.13
CA ILE A 17 11.78 -2.72 16.82
C ILE A 17 10.60 -2.92 17.78
N SER A 18 10.27 -4.17 18.13
CA SER A 18 9.23 -4.48 19.10
C SER A 18 9.54 -3.96 20.50
N GLU A 19 10.80 -4.07 20.92
CA GLU A 19 11.27 -3.56 22.20
C GLU A 19 11.18 -2.04 22.26
N LEU A 20 11.69 -1.35 21.22
CA LEU A 20 11.68 0.11 21.14
C LEU A 20 10.25 0.69 21.05
N LEU A 21 9.36 0.06 20.28
CA LEU A 21 7.94 0.45 20.20
C LEU A 21 7.13 0.04 21.43
N LYS A 22 7.69 -0.76 22.34
CA LYS A 22 7.01 -1.34 23.51
C LYS A 22 5.73 -2.10 23.12
N ALA A 23 5.74 -2.71 21.93
CA ALA A 23 4.64 -3.47 21.37
C ALA A 23 5.20 -4.66 20.62
N LYS A 24 4.85 -5.88 21.04
CA LYS A 24 5.36 -7.10 20.38
C LYS A 24 4.71 -7.29 19.02
N TYR A 25 5.51 -7.44 17.97
CA TYR A 25 5.03 -7.69 16.61
C TYR A 25 4.19 -8.97 16.54
N LEU A 26 3.07 -8.90 15.82
CA LEU A 26 2.08 -9.99 15.61
C LEU A 26 1.45 -10.57 16.88
N SER A 27 1.66 -9.93 18.04
CA SER A 27 0.94 -10.22 19.28
C SER A 27 -0.49 -9.69 19.23
N TYR A 28 -1.40 -10.27 20.03
CA TYR A 28 -2.76 -9.78 20.13
C TYR A 28 -2.79 -8.35 20.68
N SER A 29 -3.69 -7.53 20.13
CA SER A 29 -3.83 -6.12 20.49
C SER A 29 -5.29 -5.79 20.78
N PRO A 30 -5.57 -4.81 21.66
CA PRO A 30 -6.92 -4.24 21.80
C PRO A 30 -7.43 -3.70 20.46
N ALA A 31 -8.74 -3.73 20.26
CA ALA A 31 -9.38 -3.18 19.06
C ALA A 31 -9.56 -1.64 19.11
N SER A 32 -8.85 -0.95 19.99
CA SER A 32 -8.96 0.49 20.19
C SER A 32 -8.28 1.26 19.06
N GLU A 33 -8.92 2.33 18.61
CA GLU A 33 -8.33 3.30 17.70
C GLU A 33 -7.42 4.28 18.45
N PHE A 34 -6.23 4.50 17.93
CA PHE A 34 -5.30 5.52 18.38
C PHE A 34 -5.55 6.82 17.63
N LYS A 35 -5.66 7.93 18.35
CA LYS A 35 -5.64 9.28 17.76
C LYS A 35 -4.22 9.71 17.37
N GLU A 36 -3.25 9.26 18.15
CA GLU A 36 -1.83 9.49 17.95
C GLU A 36 -1.07 8.26 18.46
N VAL A 37 0.03 7.92 17.79
CA VAL A 37 1.00 6.91 18.23
C VAL A 37 2.41 7.48 18.20
N HIS A 38 3.21 7.04 19.17
CA HIS A 38 4.65 7.29 19.15
C HIS A 38 5.32 6.28 18.21
N GLY A 39 6.22 6.78 17.38
CA GLY A 39 7.08 5.97 16.53
C GLY A 39 8.50 5.91 17.06
N ILE A 40 9.35 5.23 16.32
CA ILE A 40 10.79 5.15 16.54
C ILE A 40 11.53 5.48 15.25
N ILE A 41 12.82 5.83 15.38
CA ILE A 41 13.78 5.91 14.29
C ILE A 41 14.71 4.70 14.45
N TYR A 42 14.86 3.89 13.40
CA TYR A 42 15.61 2.63 13.45
C TYR A 42 16.44 2.40 12.17
N GLY A 43 17.53 1.66 12.33
CA GLY A 43 18.39 1.24 11.23
C GLY A 43 19.38 2.32 10.76
N ARG A 44 20.26 1.91 9.85
CA ARG A 44 21.32 2.76 9.27
C ARG A 44 20.75 3.94 8.49
N TYR A 45 19.55 3.79 7.92
CA TYR A 45 18.90 4.83 7.13
C TYR A 45 17.86 5.65 7.92
N ASN A 46 17.88 5.61 9.26
CA ASN A 46 16.97 6.37 10.13
C ASN A 46 15.49 6.19 9.74
N ARG A 47 15.10 4.94 9.50
CA ARG A 47 13.76 4.59 9.05
C ARG A 47 12.76 4.76 10.19
N ILE A 48 11.59 5.27 9.85
CA ILE A 48 10.53 5.53 10.82
C ILE A 48 9.63 4.31 10.93
N PHE A 49 9.44 3.81 12.15
CA PHE A 49 8.51 2.73 12.43
C PHE A 49 7.44 3.15 13.42
N VAL A 50 6.22 2.65 13.21
CA VAL A 50 5.10 2.77 14.13
C VAL A 50 4.42 1.41 14.33
N SER A 51 3.80 1.20 15.49
CA SER A 51 2.97 0.01 15.74
C SER A 51 1.49 0.39 15.74
N LEU A 52 0.68 -0.33 14.97
CA LEU A 52 -0.77 -0.12 14.94
C LEU A 52 -1.54 -1.44 15.01
N PRO A 53 -2.78 -1.40 15.56
CA PRO A 53 -3.63 -2.57 15.61
C PRO A 53 -4.20 -2.83 14.22
N VAL A 54 -3.94 -4.03 13.69
CA VAL A 54 -4.49 -4.51 12.42
C VAL A 54 -5.54 -5.57 12.71
N LYS A 55 -6.72 -5.40 12.10
CA LYS A 55 -7.81 -6.36 12.17
C LYS A 55 -8.00 -7.05 10.84
N VAL A 56 -7.85 -8.37 10.87
CA VAL A 56 -8.24 -9.27 9.78
C VAL A 56 -9.29 -10.23 10.32
N LYS A 57 -10.48 -10.21 9.70
CA LYS A 57 -11.67 -10.93 10.18
C LYS A 57 -12.00 -10.55 11.64
N ARG A 58 -11.87 -11.51 12.59
CA ARG A 58 -12.21 -11.35 14.01
C ARG A 58 -11.00 -11.19 14.93
N LYS A 59 -9.78 -11.16 14.39
CA LYS A 59 -8.54 -11.07 15.18
C LYS A 59 -7.93 -9.69 15.01
N VAL A 60 -7.34 -9.18 16.07
CA VAL A 60 -6.59 -7.91 16.07
C VAL A 60 -5.18 -8.18 16.58
N LYS A 61 -4.17 -7.70 15.87
CA LYS A 61 -2.76 -7.85 16.25
C LYS A 61 -1.99 -6.56 16.06
N ASN A 62 -0.92 -6.38 16.84
CA ASN A 62 0.04 -5.30 16.62
C ASN A 62 0.86 -5.61 15.37
N VAL A 63 0.89 -4.69 14.43
CA VAL A 63 1.70 -4.78 13.21
C VAL A 63 2.56 -3.53 13.13
N HIS A 64 3.85 -3.74 12.87
CA HIS A 64 4.83 -2.68 12.74
C HIS A 64 4.94 -2.29 11.28
N PHE A 65 4.89 -1.00 11.03
CA PHE A 65 4.93 -0.43 9.69
C PHE A 65 6.09 0.53 9.57
N LEU A 66 6.88 0.36 8.51
CA LEU A 66 7.73 1.40 7.97
C LEU A 66 6.85 2.52 7.42
N VAL A 67 7.06 3.75 7.86
CA VAL A 67 6.40 4.92 7.28
C VAL A 67 7.22 5.39 6.08
N ASP A 68 6.68 5.25 4.87
CA ASP A 68 7.36 5.60 3.63
C ASP A 68 6.51 6.55 2.78
N THR A 69 6.84 7.84 2.84
CA THR A 69 6.17 8.89 2.05
C THR A 69 6.49 8.82 0.56
N SER A 70 7.47 8.01 0.15
CA SER A 70 7.79 7.77 -1.27
C SER A 70 7.02 6.59 -1.84
N SER A 71 6.44 5.73 -0.99
CA SER A 71 5.59 4.63 -1.43
C SER A 71 4.18 5.16 -1.77
N PRO A 72 3.65 4.93 -2.98
CA PRO A 72 2.29 5.35 -3.31
C PRO A 72 1.22 4.50 -2.61
N SER A 73 1.57 3.27 -2.21
CA SER A 73 0.63 2.27 -1.73
C SER A 73 1.05 1.68 -0.39
N THR A 74 0.08 1.22 0.38
CA THR A 74 0.29 0.53 1.66
C THR A 74 0.42 -0.97 1.44
N TYR A 75 1.48 -1.55 1.99
CA TYR A 75 1.82 -2.96 1.83
C TYR A 75 1.83 -3.71 3.16
N ILE A 76 1.38 -4.96 3.11
CA ILE A 76 1.57 -5.93 4.19
C ILE A 76 2.31 -7.15 3.66
N CYS A 77 3.25 -7.64 4.46
CA CYS A 77 4.04 -8.83 4.11
C CYS A 77 3.23 -10.12 4.30
N GLU A 78 3.73 -11.20 3.70
CA GLU A 78 3.14 -12.54 3.79
C GLU A 78 2.96 -13.00 5.26
N GLU A 79 3.96 -12.71 6.09
CA GLU A 79 3.98 -13.09 7.50
C GLU A 79 2.75 -12.58 8.27
N VAL A 80 2.27 -11.37 7.95
CA VAL A 80 1.04 -10.83 8.56
C VAL A 80 -0.14 -11.75 8.23
N TYR A 81 -0.34 -12.11 6.96
CA TYR A 81 -1.43 -13.00 6.53
C TYR A 81 -1.37 -14.36 7.21
N GLU A 82 -0.19 -14.97 7.26
CA GLU A 82 0.05 -16.26 7.92
C GLU A 82 -0.32 -16.19 9.40
N SER A 83 0.10 -15.14 10.08
CA SER A 83 -0.19 -14.94 11.51
C SER A 83 -1.69 -14.85 11.80
N PHE A 84 -2.48 -14.34 10.85
CA PHE A 84 -3.93 -14.27 10.96
C PHE A 84 -4.63 -15.58 10.57
N LYS A 85 -3.91 -16.52 9.94
CA LYS A 85 -4.46 -17.68 9.21
C LYS A 85 -5.43 -17.22 8.13
N ALA A 86 -5.04 -16.18 7.41
CA ALA A 86 -5.81 -15.59 6.31
C ALA A 86 -5.29 -16.09 4.96
N THR A 87 -6.17 -16.14 3.96
CA THR A 87 -5.75 -16.43 2.59
C THR A 87 -4.94 -15.26 2.07
N ILE A 88 -3.72 -15.52 1.60
CA ILE A 88 -2.88 -14.53 0.94
C ILE A 88 -3.54 -14.11 -0.37
N ARG A 89 -3.62 -12.81 -0.60
CA ARG A 89 -4.18 -12.20 -1.81
C ARG A 89 -3.30 -11.03 -2.20
N ASN A 90 -3.18 -10.78 -3.51
CA ASN A 90 -2.44 -9.63 -4.02
C ASN A 90 -2.99 -8.31 -3.46
N THR A 91 -4.30 -8.24 -3.22
CA THR A 91 -4.98 -7.11 -2.59
C THR A 91 -6.02 -7.59 -1.58
N SER A 92 -6.11 -6.88 -0.46
CA SER A 92 -7.09 -7.16 0.61
C SER A 92 -7.59 -5.88 1.25
N SER A 93 -8.86 -5.85 1.66
CA SER A 93 -9.37 -4.81 2.56
C SER A 93 -9.29 -5.31 4.00
N ILE A 94 -8.56 -4.59 4.84
CA ILE A 94 -8.37 -4.88 6.27
C ILE A 94 -8.65 -3.62 7.08
N LEU A 95 -8.77 -3.71 8.42
CA LEU A 95 -8.76 -2.49 9.23
C LEU A 95 -7.36 -2.27 9.80
N ILE A 96 -6.81 -1.08 9.60
CA ILE A 96 -5.58 -0.63 10.25
C ILE A 96 -5.95 0.55 11.14
N ASN A 97 -5.66 0.45 12.43
CA ASN A 97 -6.09 1.43 13.43
C ASN A 97 -7.60 1.65 13.41
N ASN A 98 -8.38 0.58 13.22
CA ASN A 98 -9.84 0.60 13.03
C ASN A 98 -10.33 1.36 11.78
N LYS A 99 -9.44 1.70 10.84
CA LYS A 99 -9.77 2.39 9.59
C LYS A 99 -9.70 1.41 8.41
N PRO A 100 -10.72 1.30 7.53
CA PRO A 100 -10.71 0.31 6.47
C PRO A 100 -9.77 0.68 5.32
N THR A 101 -8.71 -0.09 5.16
CA THR A 101 -7.60 0.17 4.24
C THR A 101 -7.50 -0.92 3.19
N LEU A 102 -7.35 -0.53 1.93
CA LEU A 102 -6.93 -1.43 0.87
C LEU A 102 -5.41 -1.59 0.95
N VAL A 103 -4.94 -2.81 1.13
CA VAL A 103 -3.50 -3.12 1.22
C VAL A 103 -3.10 -4.06 0.10
N PHE A 104 -1.84 -3.94 -0.31
CA PHE A 104 -1.20 -4.81 -1.29
C PHE A 104 -0.30 -5.82 -0.60
N LEU A 105 -0.19 -7.02 -1.16
CA LEU A 105 0.87 -7.93 -0.79
C LEU A 105 2.20 -7.36 -1.31
N THR A 106 3.23 -7.35 -0.46
CA THR A 106 4.57 -6.96 -0.91
C THR A 106 5.05 -7.86 -2.06
N PRO A 107 5.45 -7.32 -3.23
CA PRO A 107 5.94 -8.14 -4.33
C PRO A 107 7.23 -8.86 -3.97
N VAL A 108 7.40 -10.11 -4.42
CA VAL A 108 8.56 -10.98 -4.11
C VAL A 108 9.90 -10.37 -4.55
N ASN A 109 9.89 -9.48 -5.55
CA ASN A 109 11.10 -8.86 -6.09
C ASN A 109 11.38 -7.46 -5.51
N PHE A 110 10.63 -7.03 -4.50
CA PHE A 110 10.87 -5.75 -3.83
C PHE A 110 11.88 -5.92 -2.70
N HIS A 111 12.63 -4.86 -2.43
CA HIS A 111 13.68 -4.84 -1.41
C HIS A 111 13.17 -4.88 0.04
N PHE A 112 11.85 -4.96 0.27
CA PHE A 112 11.21 -4.95 1.60
C PHE A 112 10.22 -6.09 1.82
N THR A 113 10.42 -7.26 1.19
CA THR A 113 9.48 -8.41 1.29
C THR A 113 9.10 -8.79 2.73
N GLY A 114 10.02 -8.65 3.68
CA GLY A 114 9.80 -8.96 5.10
C GLY A 114 9.22 -7.82 5.95
N VAL A 115 8.87 -6.68 5.37
CA VAL A 115 8.45 -5.47 6.12
C VAL A 115 7.11 -4.93 5.60
N ASN A 116 6.28 -4.42 6.51
CA ASN A 116 5.02 -3.74 6.17
C ASN A 116 5.28 -2.25 5.96
N VAL A 117 4.58 -1.62 5.03
CA VAL A 117 4.83 -0.24 4.62
C VAL A 117 3.54 0.55 4.64
N PHE A 118 3.54 1.72 5.29
CA PHE A 118 2.56 2.76 5.04
C PHE A 118 2.99 3.59 3.85
N GLY A 119 2.17 3.57 2.81
CA GLY A 119 2.29 4.48 1.68
C GLY A 119 1.42 5.72 1.84
N MET A 120 1.55 6.60 0.85
CA MET A 120 0.82 7.85 0.76
C MET A 120 -0.69 7.67 0.61
N ASP A 121 -1.17 6.53 0.12
CA ASP A 121 -2.60 6.18 0.10
C ASP A 121 -3.21 6.23 1.51
N TYR A 122 -2.65 5.51 2.48
CA TYR A 122 -3.13 5.50 3.85
C TYR A 122 -2.90 6.85 4.53
N LEU A 123 -1.69 7.40 4.39
CA LEU A 123 -1.31 8.64 5.05
C LEU A 123 -2.21 9.80 4.63
N ASN A 124 -2.52 9.92 3.34
CA ASN A 124 -3.36 10.97 2.79
C ASN A 124 -4.84 10.78 3.15
N ILE A 125 -5.39 9.58 2.95
CA ILE A 125 -6.82 9.27 3.22
C ILE A 125 -7.19 9.61 4.66
N TYR A 126 -6.29 9.34 5.60
CA TYR A 126 -6.55 9.57 7.03
C TYR A 126 -5.92 10.86 7.56
N ARG A 127 -5.56 11.78 6.66
CA ARG A 127 -5.03 13.13 6.97
C ARG A 127 -3.95 13.07 8.03
N THR A 128 -3.04 12.12 7.84
CA THR A 128 -2.04 11.75 8.84
C THR A 128 -1.02 12.87 8.96
N LYS A 129 -0.73 13.29 10.19
CA LYS A 129 0.35 14.22 10.49
C LYS A 129 1.51 13.44 11.10
N LEU A 130 2.64 13.46 10.39
CA LEU A 130 3.92 12.91 10.83
C LEU A 130 4.80 14.04 11.39
N ILE A 131 5.25 13.87 12.63
CA ILE A 131 6.23 14.75 13.27
C ILE A 131 7.51 13.94 13.47
N ILE A 132 8.63 14.49 13.01
CA ILE A 132 9.96 13.89 13.17
C ILE A 132 10.85 14.95 13.82
N ASP A 133 11.37 14.62 14.98
CA ASP A 133 12.35 15.42 15.70
C ASP A 133 13.61 14.57 15.88
N LEU A 134 14.59 14.82 15.01
CA LEU A 134 15.84 14.06 14.98
C LEU A 134 16.76 14.37 16.17
N GLU A 135 16.66 15.57 16.73
CA GLU A 135 17.47 15.96 17.90
C GLU A 135 17.02 15.18 19.13
N ASN A 136 15.71 15.18 19.38
CA ASN A 136 15.12 14.49 20.51
C ASN A 136 14.80 13.00 20.24
N HIS A 137 15.14 12.48 19.05
CA HIS A 137 14.81 11.13 18.59
C HIS A 137 13.32 10.79 18.78
N TYR A 138 12.46 11.78 18.52
CA TYR A 138 11.03 11.69 18.73
C TYR A 138 10.31 11.59 17.39
N VAL A 139 9.38 10.65 17.31
CA VAL A 139 8.45 10.52 16.20
C VAL A 139 7.04 10.41 16.75
N SER A 140 6.11 11.12 16.13
CA SER A 140 4.69 10.81 16.31
C SER A 140 3.90 10.84 15.01
N LEU A 141 2.88 9.99 14.99
CA LEU A 141 1.95 9.85 13.89
C LEU A 141 0.54 10.05 14.44
N SER A 142 -0.12 11.12 14.02
CA SER A 142 -1.49 11.44 14.43
C SER A 142 -2.45 11.35 13.26
N PHE A 143 -3.67 10.90 13.54
CA PHE A 143 -4.66 10.59 12.52
C PHE A 143 -5.84 11.57 12.60
N GLY A 144 -6.26 12.07 11.44
CA GLY A 144 -7.47 12.87 11.34
C GLY A 144 -8.74 12.07 11.63
N SER A 145 -9.81 12.80 11.95
CA SER A 145 -11.16 12.26 11.94
C SER A 145 -11.54 11.90 10.51
N PHE A 146 -11.88 10.64 10.28
CA PHE A 146 -12.40 10.18 9.00
C PHE A 146 -13.89 10.51 8.92
N GLU A 147 -14.30 11.40 8.02
CA GLU A 147 -15.71 11.51 7.65
C GLU A 147 -16.00 10.53 6.52
N GLN A 148 -17.00 9.66 6.72
CA GLN A 148 -17.34 8.57 5.79
C GLN A 148 -17.68 9.05 4.36
N ASN A 149 -17.92 10.35 4.17
CA ASN A 149 -18.11 11.01 2.88
C ASN A 149 -16.83 11.09 2.03
N ASP A 150 -15.64 10.88 2.63
CA ASP A 150 -14.35 10.86 1.93
C ASP A 150 -14.05 9.51 1.25
N TYR A 151 -14.98 8.55 1.29
CA TYR A 151 -15.08 7.49 0.27
C TYR A 151 -15.56 8.07 -1.08
N GLN A 152 -14.96 9.18 -1.54
CA GLN A 152 -14.80 9.30 -2.98
C GLN A 152 -13.83 8.19 -3.35
N SER A 153 -14.35 7.22 -4.10
CA SER A 153 -13.55 6.24 -4.81
C SER A 153 -12.28 6.91 -5.31
N TYR A 154 -11.14 6.69 -4.67
CA TYR A 154 -9.88 6.73 -5.39
C TYR A 154 -10.10 5.64 -6.44
N PRO A 155 -10.40 6.00 -7.70
CA PRO A 155 -10.57 4.97 -8.70
C PRO A 155 -9.17 4.32 -8.73
N LEU A 156 -9.02 3.02 -8.88
CA LEU A 156 -8.84 2.40 -10.20
C LEU A 156 -8.25 3.26 -11.34
N GLN A 157 -8.00 4.57 -11.20
CA GLN A 157 -7.57 5.50 -12.22
C GLN A 157 -6.10 5.31 -12.59
N TYR A 158 -5.29 4.74 -11.70
CA TYR A 158 -3.92 4.34 -12.06
C TYR A 158 -3.86 3.06 -12.92
N ILE A 159 -4.95 2.30 -13.01
CA ILE A 159 -5.03 1.07 -13.85
C ILE A 159 -6.05 1.23 -14.99
N SER A 160 -7.05 2.10 -14.82
CA SER A 160 -8.17 2.32 -15.76
C SER A 160 -8.06 3.64 -16.53
N GLY A 161 -7.20 4.58 -16.13
CA GLY A 161 -7.04 5.88 -16.78
C GLY A 161 -6.38 5.81 -18.16
N SER A 162 -5.87 4.65 -18.56
CA SER A 162 -5.34 4.45 -19.91
C SER A 162 -6.24 3.49 -20.69
N VAL A 163 -6.52 2.30 -20.16
CA VAL A 163 -7.16 1.23 -20.95
C VAL A 163 -8.65 1.49 -21.21
N GLY A 164 -9.39 2.02 -20.23
CA GLY A 164 -10.83 2.26 -20.36
C GLY A 164 -11.16 3.36 -21.38
N GLU A 165 -10.37 4.42 -21.40
CA GLU A 165 -10.53 5.54 -22.34
C GLU A 165 -10.19 5.11 -23.77
N PHE A 166 -9.15 4.30 -23.99
CA PHE A 166 -8.83 3.76 -25.32
C PHE A 166 -9.89 2.79 -25.85
N ILE A 167 -10.49 1.96 -24.98
CA ILE A 167 -11.58 1.04 -25.38
C ILE A 167 -12.82 1.83 -25.78
N LEU A 168 -13.22 2.83 -24.99
CA LEU A 168 -14.39 3.65 -25.30
C LEU A 168 -14.16 4.48 -26.57
N PHE A 169 -12.98 5.09 -26.72
CA PHE A 169 -12.60 5.84 -27.91
C PHE A 169 -12.57 4.95 -29.16
N GLY A 170 -12.04 3.72 -29.04
CA GLY A 170 -12.06 2.71 -30.10
C GLY A 170 -13.49 2.31 -30.50
N LEU A 171 -14.39 2.12 -29.54
CA LEU A 171 -15.81 1.81 -29.82
C LEU A 171 -16.53 2.97 -30.52
N VAL A 172 -16.27 4.22 -30.12
CA VAL A 172 -16.86 5.40 -30.79
C VAL A 172 -16.34 5.52 -32.23
N LEU A 173 -15.03 5.36 -32.45
CA LEU A 173 -14.47 5.36 -33.80
C LEU A 173 -15.00 4.21 -34.66
N PHE A 174 -15.24 3.03 -34.08
CA PHE A 174 -15.84 1.90 -34.78
C PHE A 174 -17.26 2.22 -35.25
N LEU A 175 -18.07 2.82 -34.39
CA LEU A 175 -19.45 3.18 -34.71
C LEU A 175 -19.52 4.26 -35.80
N ILE A 176 -18.58 5.23 -35.79
CA ILE A 176 -18.55 6.32 -36.77
C ILE A 176 -17.97 5.87 -38.12
N PHE A 177 -16.87 5.11 -38.11
CA PHE A 177 -16.07 4.84 -39.32
C PHE A 177 -16.06 3.37 -39.77
N GLY A 178 -16.41 2.43 -38.90
CA GLY A 178 -16.31 0.99 -39.15
C GLY A 178 -17.15 0.48 -40.33
N ARG A 179 -18.19 1.23 -40.72
CA ARG A 179 -19.01 0.92 -41.91
C ARG A 179 -18.43 1.40 -43.24
N ARG A 180 -17.47 2.34 -43.25
CA ARG A 180 -16.94 2.94 -44.49
C ARG A 180 -15.50 2.55 -44.80
N MET A 181 -14.65 2.30 -43.80
CA MET A 181 -13.21 2.04 -44.00
C MET A 181 -12.69 0.98 -43.00
N PRO A 182 -12.95 -0.33 -43.22
CA PRO A 182 -12.61 -1.39 -42.27
C PRO A 182 -11.09 -1.54 -42.05
N TYR A 183 -10.27 -1.27 -43.07
CA TYR A 183 -8.82 -1.40 -43.01
C TYR A 183 -8.14 -0.31 -42.15
N PHE A 184 -8.71 0.89 -42.12
CA PHE A 184 -8.23 1.98 -41.25
C PHE A 184 -8.54 1.67 -39.78
N PHE A 185 -9.68 1.04 -39.50
CA PHE A 185 -10.02 0.65 -38.13
C PHE A 185 -9.08 -0.44 -37.61
N PHE A 186 -8.75 -1.42 -38.45
CA PHE A 186 -7.82 -2.48 -38.08
C PHE A 186 -6.43 -1.93 -37.74
N SER A 187 -5.91 -0.96 -38.52
CA SER A 187 -4.60 -0.35 -38.21
C SER A 187 -4.60 0.43 -36.90
N VAL A 188 -5.66 1.17 -36.60
CA VAL A 188 -5.80 1.91 -35.32
C VAL A 188 -5.83 0.95 -34.12
N VAL A 189 -6.58 -0.16 -34.21
CA VAL A 189 -6.64 -1.16 -33.14
C VAL A 189 -5.28 -1.83 -32.92
N VAL A 190 -4.57 -2.17 -33.99
CA VAL A 190 -3.22 -2.76 -33.90
C VAL A 190 -2.23 -1.81 -33.22
N VAL A 191 -2.28 -0.52 -33.54
CA VAL A 191 -1.43 0.50 -32.90
C VAL A 191 -1.76 0.64 -31.41
N ILE A 192 -3.04 0.68 -31.04
CA ILE A 192 -3.46 0.74 -29.62
C ILE A 192 -2.98 -0.50 -28.87
N LEU A 193 -3.15 -1.70 -29.43
CA LEU A 193 -2.69 -2.96 -28.84
C LEU A 193 -1.15 -3.02 -28.70
N PHE A 194 -0.42 -2.45 -29.67
CA PHE A 194 1.04 -2.37 -29.60
C PHE A 194 1.52 -1.41 -28.50
N PHE A 195 0.89 -0.24 -28.37
CA PHE A 195 1.21 0.71 -27.31
C PHE A 195 0.85 0.19 -25.92
N THR A 196 -0.28 -0.51 -25.76
CA THR A 196 -0.63 -1.15 -24.49
C THR A 196 0.34 -2.29 -24.16
N PHE A 197 0.72 -3.11 -25.14
CA PHE A 197 1.74 -4.15 -24.96
C PHE A 197 3.10 -3.59 -24.52
N LEU A 198 3.56 -2.48 -25.12
CA LEU A 198 4.80 -1.83 -24.69
C LEU A 198 4.69 -1.24 -23.29
N HIS A 199 3.59 -0.59 -22.94
CA HIS A 199 3.40 0.00 -21.61
C HIS A 199 3.44 -1.04 -20.49
N PHE A 200 2.85 -2.23 -20.70
CA PHE A 200 2.81 -3.29 -19.69
C PHE A 200 4.10 -4.11 -19.55
N ASN A 201 5.01 -4.08 -20.54
CA ASN A 201 6.26 -4.85 -20.48
C ASN A 201 7.47 -4.03 -19.99
N TYR A 202 7.34 -2.71 -19.84
CA TYR A 202 8.43 -1.80 -19.48
C TYR A 202 8.16 -0.98 -18.20
N LEU A 203 7.21 -1.41 -17.37
CA LEU A 203 6.93 -0.91 -16.02
C LEU A 203 7.15 -2.00 -14.97
#